data_AF-A0A7W1L8T3-F1
#
_entry.id   AF-A0A7W1L8T3-F1
#
_cell.length_a   1.000
_cell.length_b   1.000
_cell.length_c   1.000
_cell.angle_alpha   90.00
_cell.angle_beta   90.00
_cell.angle_gamma   90.00
#
_symmetry.space_group_name_H-M   'P 1'
#
loop_
_entity.id
_entity.type
_entity.pdbx_description
1 polymer ?
#
loop_
_entity_poly.entity_id
_entity_poly.type
_entity_poly.pdbx_seq_one_letter_code
_entity_poly.pdbx_strand_id
1 'polypeptide(L)'
;MSENTEILSVDLSEVRKILAGEVKLRNNVIKPLENAVRALKDPHKNAVALAEACVVLETPPSELELPGDYQSLIEKLKETADENLSELEFTFARDLREAFGEKGIALGGSSASELIAELFVIKVDMRRKQVDMTFSRQPVTDKKIKLNVEQVVSAYERARREICERNVDLNALLGELFEAYNRVLKLSDKPVGTRTIIVDCYRELIMVRQPASFRKTPSKQKFIDYPKTHFAHDMMQLRRSQNMMYQGHRLNLGTATIDVGSDSARAMFLATDANEGQFIQHLYFTKEK
;
A
#
# COMPACT_ATOMS: atom_id res chain seq x y z
N MET A 1 -51.08 -42.90 -14.52
CA MET A 1 -49.74 -43.53 -14.46
C MET A 1 -48.61 -42.57 -14.85
N SER A 2 -48.83 -41.56 -15.71
CA SER A 2 -47.80 -40.54 -16.01
C SER A 2 -47.49 -39.63 -14.81
N GLU A 3 -48.51 -39.20 -14.07
CA GLU A 3 -48.39 -38.21 -12.98
C GLU A 3 -47.53 -38.70 -11.79
N ASN A 4 -47.71 -39.95 -11.35
CA ASN A 4 -46.87 -40.54 -10.29
C ASN A 4 -45.39 -40.72 -10.69
N THR A 5 -45.12 -40.88 -11.99
CA THR A 5 -43.74 -41.04 -12.49
C THR A 5 -43.03 -39.69 -12.54
N GLU A 6 -43.79 -38.62 -12.82
CA GLU A 6 -43.29 -37.24 -12.85
C GLU A 6 -43.00 -36.72 -11.44
N ILE A 7 -43.87 -36.99 -10.46
CA ILE A 7 -43.65 -36.65 -9.03
C ILE A 7 -42.40 -37.35 -8.49
N LEU A 8 -42.27 -38.67 -8.72
CA LEU A 8 -41.09 -39.44 -8.26
C LEU A 8 -39.78 -38.92 -8.88
N SER A 9 -39.81 -38.48 -10.15
CA SER A 9 -38.64 -37.90 -10.83
C SER A 9 -38.21 -36.58 -10.18
N VAL A 10 -39.16 -35.72 -9.81
CA VAL A 10 -38.91 -34.46 -9.10
C VAL A 10 -38.29 -34.75 -7.74
N ASP A 11 -38.88 -35.65 -6.95
CA ASP A 11 -38.38 -36.02 -5.61
C ASP A 11 -36.96 -36.59 -5.65
N LEU A 12 -36.69 -37.50 -6.60
CA LEU A 12 -35.34 -38.07 -6.79
C LEU A 12 -34.32 -36.99 -7.21
N SER A 13 -34.73 -36.02 -8.02
CA SER A 13 -33.87 -34.91 -8.42
C SER A 13 -33.52 -33.99 -7.25
N GLU A 14 -34.47 -33.77 -6.34
CA GLU A 14 -34.29 -32.98 -5.13
C GLU A 14 -33.36 -33.69 -4.14
N VAL A 15 -33.57 -34.98 -3.88
CA VAL A 15 -32.66 -35.81 -3.07
C VAL A 15 -31.24 -35.79 -3.63
N ARG A 16 -31.07 -35.95 -4.95
CA ARG A 16 -29.75 -35.86 -5.59
C ARG A 16 -29.10 -34.50 -5.37
N LYS A 17 -29.86 -33.41 -5.43
CA LYS A 17 -29.37 -32.05 -5.21
C LYS A 17 -28.88 -31.84 -3.77
N ILE A 18 -29.61 -32.37 -2.79
CA ILE A 18 -29.23 -32.34 -1.37
C ILE A 18 -27.92 -33.11 -1.15
N LEU A 19 -27.84 -34.35 -1.62
CA LEU A 19 -26.64 -35.19 -1.49
C LEU A 19 -25.42 -34.55 -2.20
N ALA A 20 -25.61 -33.96 -3.37
CA ALA A 20 -24.54 -33.22 -4.05
C ALA A 20 -24.07 -32.00 -3.25
N GLY A 21 -24.97 -31.32 -2.53
CA GLY A 21 -24.67 -30.25 -1.60
C GLY A 21 -23.79 -30.73 -0.43
N GLU A 22 -24.17 -31.82 0.23
CA GLU A 22 -23.41 -32.40 1.35
C GLU A 22 -22.01 -32.84 0.93
N VAL A 23 -21.87 -33.49 -0.25
CA VAL A 23 -20.57 -33.85 -0.82
C VAL A 23 -19.71 -32.61 -1.05
N LYS A 24 -20.30 -31.52 -1.54
CA LYS A 24 -19.59 -30.25 -1.73
C LYS A 24 -19.12 -29.65 -0.41
N LEU A 25 -19.98 -29.65 0.62
CA LEU A 25 -19.65 -29.15 1.96
C LEU A 25 -18.49 -29.93 2.58
N ARG A 26 -18.53 -31.26 2.52
CA ARG A 26 -17.43 -32.12 3.01
C ARG A 26 -16.14 -31.89 2.22
N ASN A 27 -16.22 -31.75 0.90
CA ASN A 27 -15.05 -31.47 0.06
C ASN A 27 -14.40 -30.11 0.36
N ASN A 28 -15.16 -29.12 0.85
CA ASN A 28 -14.61 -27.84 1.27
C ASN A 28 -13.71 -27.95 2.52
N VAL A 29 -13.83 -29.03 3.29
CA VAL A 29 -12.99 -29.30 4.47
C VAL A 29 -11.90 -30.32 4.15
N ILE A 30 -12.23 -31.40 3.41
CA ILE A 30 -11.29 -32.47 3.07
C ILE A 30 -10.12 -31.94 2.23
N LYS A 31 -10.38 -31.12 1.21
CA LYS A 31 -9.30 -30.61 0.33
C LYS A 31 -8.29 -29.74 1.07
N PRO A 32 -8.69 -28.75 1.90
CA PRO A 32 -7.75 -28.02 2.73
C PRO A 32 -6.99 -28.92 3.73
N LEU A 33 -7.64 -29.92 4.34
CA LEU A 33 -6.94 -30.89 5.21
C LEU A 33 -5.86 -31.66 4.44
N GLU A 34 -6.16 -32.17 3.24
CA GLU A 34 -5.18 -32.84 2.39
C GLU A 34 -4.02 -31.92 2.00
N ASN A 35 -4.32 -30.66 1.68
CA ASN A 35 -3.32 -29.64 1.37
C ASN A 35 -2.44 -29.34 2.59
N ALA A 36 -3.02 -29.21 3.78
CA ALA A 36 -2.28 -29.01 5.03
C ALA A 36 -1.36 -30.20 5.32
N VAL A 37 -1.87 -31.44 5.21
CA VAL A 37 -1.06 -32.66 5.37
C VAL A 37 0.08 -32.72 4.36
N ARG A 38 -0.15 -32.30 3.12
CA ARG A 38 0.92 -32.24 2.10
C ARG A 38 1.94 -31.16 2.45
N ALA A 39 1.50 -29.99 2.89
CA ALA A 39 2.38 -28.87 3.25
C ALA A 39 3.25 -29.21 4.47
N LEU A 40 2.71 -29.94 5.45
CA LEU A 40 3.43 -30.41 6.63
C LEU A 40 4.59 -31.38 6.32
N LYS A 41 4.66 -31.95 5.11
CA LYS A 41 5.82 -32.79 4.71
C LYS A 41 7.10 -31.98 4.53
N ASP A 42 6.98 -30.72 4.13
CA ASP A 42 8.09 -29.76 4.03
C ASP A 42 7.55 -28.39 4.47
N PRO A 43 7.43 -28.17 5.80
CA PRO A 43 6.74 -27.00 6.35
C PRO A 43 7.40 -25.68 5.96
N HIS A 44 8.73 -25.63 5.86
CA HIS A 44 9.45 -24.40 5.50
C HIS A 44 9.18 -23.99 4.05
N LYS A 45 9.21 -24.93 3.08
CA LYS A 45 8.92 -24.60 1.67
C LYS A 45 7.45 -24.31 1.42
N ASN A 46 6.57 -24.91 2.23
CA ASN A 46 5.13 -24.82 2.05
C ASN A 46 4.43 -23.98 3.12
N ALA A 47 5.16 -23.15 3.88
CA ALA A 47 4.63 -22.35 4.98
C ALA A 47 3.39 -21.54 4.58
N VAL A 48 3.43 -20.92 3.39
CA VAL A 48 2.30 -20.16 2.85
C VAL A 48 1.12 -21.05 2.51
N ALA A 49 1.36 -22.22 1.89
CA ALA A 49 0.29 -23.15 1.54
C ALA A 49 -0.37 -23.77 2.79
N LEU A 50 0.41 -24.00 3.85
CA LEU A 50 -0.08 -24.44 5.15
C LEU A 50 -0.98 -23.37 5.78
N ALA A 51 -0.52 -22.12 5.79
CA ALA A 51 -1.28 -20.99 6.32
C ALA A 51 -2.58 -20.72 5.54
N GLU A 52 -2.58 -20.85 4.21
CA GLU A 52 -3.78 -20.75 3.38
C GLU A 52 -4.79 -21.85 3.71
N ALA A 53 -4.32 -23.09 3.91
CA ALA A 53 -5.18 -24.20 4.32
C ALA A 53 -5.80 -23.97 5.71
N CYS A 54 -5.02 -23.45 6.68
CA CYS A 54 -5.51 -23.09 8.01
C CYS A 54 -6.68 -22.10 7.95
N VAL A 55 -6.57 -21.02 7.17
CA VAL A 55 -7.62 -19.99 7.07
C VAL A 55 -8.96 -20.58 6.62
N VAL A 56 -8.93 -21.53 5.66
CA VAL A 56 -10.16 -22.19 5.21
C VAL A 56 -10.72 -23.12 6.29
N LEU A 57 -9.85 -23.80 7.04
CA LEU A 57 -10.24 -24.74 8.08
C LEU A 57 -10.75 -24.07 9.37
N GLU A 58 -10.35 -22.84 9.65
CA GLU A 58 -10.85 -22.05 10.80
C GLU A 58 -12.33 -21.67 10.65
N THR A 59 -12.83 -21.57 9.43
CA THR A 59 -14.23 -21.23 9.13
C THR A 59 -14.90 -22.37 8.36
N PRO A 60 -15.14 -23.54 9.00
CA PRO A 60 -15.82 -24.63 8.34
C PRO A 60 -17.30 -24.26 8.08
N PRO A 61 -17.97 -24.94 7.14
CA PRO A 61 -19.40 -24.75 6.92
C PRO A 61 -20.21 -25.07 8.18
N SER A 62 -21.13 -24.18 8.57
CA SER A 62 -21.96 -24.30 9.78
C SER A 62 -22.88 -25.52 9.80
N GLU A 63 -23.20 -26.05 8.62
CA GLU A 63 -24.12 -27.18 8.44
C GLU A 63 -23.43 -28.53 8.65
N LEU A 64 -22.11 -28.55 8.86
CA LEU A 64 -21.32 -29.77 8.93
C LEU A 64 -21.01 -30.15 10.38
N GLU A 65 -21.45 -31.33 10.80
CA GLU A 65 -20.99 -31.93 12.04
C GLU A 65 -19.53 -32.40 11.90
N LEU A 66 -18.65 -31.84 12.73
CA LEU A 66 -17.23 -32.12 12.73
C LEU A 66 -16.83 -32.96 13.96
N PRO A 67 -15.73 -33.73 13.87
CA PRO A 67 -15.17 -34.45 15.02
C PRO A 67 -14.90 -33.52 16.22
N GLY A 68 -15.10 -34.01 17.44
CA GLY A 68 -14.96 -33.20 18.66
C GLY A 68 -13.55 -32.65 18.92
N ASP A 69 -12.52 -33.23 18.30
CA ASP A 69 -11.12 -32.79 18.37
C ASP A 69 -10.72 -31.84 17.24
N TYR A 70 -11.61 -31.56 16.29
CA TYR A 70 -11.33 -30.73 15.11
C TYR A 70 -10.75 -29.37 15.50
N GLN A 71 -11.39 -28.65 16.43
CA GLN A 71 -10.96 -27.30 16.81
C GLN A 71 -9.56 -27.30 17.40
N SER A 72 -9.24 -28.27 18.26
CA SER A 72 -7.90 -28.40 18.86
C SER A 72 -6.83 -28.74 17.82
N LEU A 73 -7.17 -29.53 16.80
CA LEU A 73 -6.27 -29.82 15.69
C LEU A 73 -6.01 -28.58 14.84
N ILE A 74 -7.03 -27.76 14.55
CA ILE A 74 -6.87 -26.53 13.78
C ILE A 74 -6.05 -25.49 14.55
N GLU A 75 -6.23 -25.37 15.87
CA GLU A 75 -5.40 -24.49 16.70
C GLU A 75 -3.92 -24.86 16.62
N LYS A 76 -3.58 -26.15 16.79
CA LYS A 76 -2.18 -26.62 16.65
C LYS A 76 -1.62 -26.41 15.24
N LEU A 77 -2.47 -26.63 14.23
CA LEU A 77 -2.09 -26.42 12.83
C LEU A 77 -1.77 -24.94 12.57
N LYS A 78 -2.57 -24.04 13.15
CA LYS A 78 -2.38 -22.59 13.06
C LYS A 78 -1.07 -22.17 13.73
N GLU A 79 -0.82 -22.62 14.95
CA GLU A 79 0.45 -22.35 15.65
C GLU A 79 1.65 -22.77 14.80
N THR A 80 1.60 -23.98 14.26
CA THR A 80 2.64 -24.50 13.36
C THR A 80 2.77 -23.66 12.09
N ALA A 81 1.66 -23.21 11.50
CA ALA A 81 1.68 -22.37 10.31
C ALA A 81 2.30 -20.98 10.58
N ASP A 82 1.94 -20.37 11.71
CA ASP A 82 2.42 -19.05 12.12
C ASP A 82 3.92 -19.07 12.49
N GLU A 83 4.39 -20.15 13.12
CA GLU A 83 5.82 -20.38 13.38
C GLU A 83 6.62 -20.48 12.07
N ASN A 84 6.17 -21.31 11.12
CA ASN A 84 6.83 -21.48 9.83
C ASN A 84 6.84 -20.18 8.99
N LEU A 85 5.74 -19.41 9.02
CA LEU A 85 5.69 -18.10 8.38
C LEU A 85 6.67 -17.12 9.01
N SER A 86 6.77 -17.11 10.35
CA SER A 86 7.68 -16.22 11.08
C SER A 86 9.15 -16.52 10.77
N GLU A 87 9.51 -17.80 10.64
CA GLU A 87 10.85 -18.21 10.25
C GLU A 87 11.19 -17.84 8.80
N LEU A 88 10.23 -18.02 7.88
CA LEU A 88 10.38 -17.57 6.50
C LEU A 88 10.55 -16.04 6.42
N GLU A 89 9.76 -15.30 7.21
CA GLU A 89 9.85 -13.85 7.37
C GLU A 89 11.22 -13.41 7.86
N PHE A 90 11.72 -14.05 8.92
CA PHE A 90 13.04 -13.76 9.45
C PHE A 90 14.15 -14.03 8.43
N THR A 91 14.09 -15.15 7.73
CA THR A 91 15.06 -15.54 6.70
C THR A 91 15.07 -14.53 5.56
N PHE A 92 13.90 -14.20 5.02
CA PHE A 92 13.78 -13.20 3.96
C PHE A 92 14.29 -11.83 4.40
N ALA A 93 13.94 -11.39 5.61
CA ALA A 93 14.40 -10.11 6.14
C ALA A 93 15.92 -10.09 6.35
N ARG A 94 16.53 -11.19 6.78
CA ARG A 94 17.99 -11.32 6.89
C ARG A 94 18.64 -11.20 5.51
N ASP A 95 18.17 -11.98 4.54
CA ASP A 95 18.74 -11.99 3.19
C ASP A 95 18.57 -10.63 2.51
N LEU A 96 17.47 -9.92 2.79
CA LEU A 96 17.26 -8.55 2.32
C LEU A 96 18.23 -7.55 2.98
N ARG A 97 18.51 -7.69 4.29
CA ARG A 97 19.53 -6.87 4.98
C ARG A 97 20.91 -7.05 4.38
N GLU A 98 21.28 -8.29 4.07
CA GLU A 98 22.55 -8.60 3.42
C GLU A 98 22.64 -7.95 2.03
N ALA A 99 21.63 -8.15 1.19
CA ALA A 99 21.60 -7.59 -0.16
C ALA A 99 21.61 -6.04 -0.19
N PHE A 100 20.94 -5.38 0.75
CA PHE A 100 21.04 -3.92 0.90
C PHE A 100 22.39 -3.48 1.49
N GLY A 101 22.96 -4.28 2.41
CA GLY A 101 24.29 -4.05 2.97
C GLY A 101 25.39 -4.06 1.92
N GLU A 102 25.33 -4.97 0.94
CA GLU A 102 26.23 -5.00 -0.23
C GLU A 102 26.17 -3.69 -1.05
N LYS A 103 25.05 -2.97 -0.98
CA LYS A 103 24.85 -1.66 -1.63
C LYS A 103 25.20 -0.48 -0.74
N GLY A 104 25.71 -0.72 0.47
CA GLY A 104 26.04 0.32 1.44
C GLY A 104 24.82 0.95 2.09
N ILE A 105 23.66 0.30 2.05
CA ILE A 105 22.41 0.82 2.63
C ILE A 105 22.06 -0.05 3.85
N ALA A 106 21.97 0.58 5.01
CA ALA A 106 21.51 -0.09 6.21
C ALA A 106 19.98 -0.20 6.19
N LEU A 107 19.46 -1.41 6.41
CA LEU A 107 18.05 -1.63 6.66
C LEU A 107 17.76 -1.59 8.17
N GLY A 108 17.01 -0.57 8.58
CA GLY A 108 16.41 -0.48 9.92
C GLY A 108 15.04 -1.16 10.00
N GLY A 109 14.28 -0.83 11.04
CA GLY A 109 12.93 -1.35 11.27
C GLY A 109 12.79 -2.08 12.61
N SER A 110 11.58 -2.09 13.16
CA SER A 110 11.27 -2.71 14.45
C SER A 110 10.90 -4.19 14.33
N SER A 111 10.58 -4.69 13.14
CA SER A 111 10.20 -6.08 12.88
C SER A 111 10.81 -6.63 11.59
N ALA A 112 10.69 -7.95 11.37
CA ALA A 112 11.09 -8.58 10.11
C ALA A 112 10.12 -8.23 8.95
N SER A 113 8.89 -7.85 9.27
CA SER A 113 7.82 -7.51 8.33
C SER A 113 7.81 -6.06 7.92
N GLU A 114 8.40 -5.16 8.71
CA GLU A 114 8.51 -3.73 8.38
C GLU A 114 9.97 -3.28 8.50
N LEU A 115 10.60 -3.12 7.34
CA LEU A 115 11.99 -2.73 7.19
C LEU A 115 12.08 -1.31 6.63
N ILE A 116 13.13 -0.58 7.00
CA ILE A 116 13.34 0.82 6.63
C ILE A 116 14.64 0.96 5.85
N ALA A 117 14.55 1.48 4.62
CA ALA A 117 15.69 1.79 3.77
C ALA A 117 15.75 3.30 3.50
N GLU A 118 16.61 4.04 4.22
CA GLU A 118 16.65 5.51 4.19
C GLU A 118 15.27 6.14 4.47
N LEU A 119 14.54 6.61 3.44
CA LEU A 119 13.22 7.23 3.52
C LEU A 119 12.08 6.29 3.09
N PHE A 120 12.40 5.05 2.73
CA PHE A 120 11.47 4.07 2.20
C PHE A 120 11.08 3.05 3.27
N VAL A 121 9.79 2.74 3.35
CA VAL A 121 9.26 1.69 4.20
C VAL A 121 8.91 0.49 3.33
N ILE A 122 9.49 -0.66 3.66
CA ILE A 122 9.34 -1.94 2.98
C ILE A 122 8.53 -2.86 3.89
N LYS A 123 7.29 -3.15 3.49
CA LYS A 123 6.38 -4.06 4.20
C LYS A 123 6.31 -5.40 3.49
N VAL A 124 6.62 -6.46 4.21
CA VAL A 124 6.64 -7.83 3.69
C VAL A 124 5.33 -8.53 4.06
N ASP A 125 4.66 -9.10 3.06
CA ASP A 125 3.45 -9.91 3.24
C ASP A 125 3.73 -11.33 2.74
N MET A 126 4.10 -12.21 3.68
CA MET A 126 4.42 -13.60 3.39
C MET A 126 3.21 -14.37 2.85
N ARG A 127 2.01 -14.08 3.37
CA ARG A 127 0.78 -14.79 2.96
C ARG A 127 0.43 -14.46 1.52
N ARG A 128 0.53 -13.20 1.12
CA ARG A 128 0.27 -12.77 -0.26
C ARG A 128 1.48 -12.89 -1.19
N LYS A 129 2.63 -13.35 -0.68
CA LYS A 129 3.90 -13.47 -1.42
C LYS A 129 4.28 -12.18 -2.15
N GLN A 130 4.07 -11.04 -1.48
CA GLN A 130 4.31 -9.72 -2.04
C GLN A 130 5.00 -8.79 -1.04
N VAL A 131 5.57 -7.72 -1.58
CA VAL A 131 6.20 -6.65 -0.82
C VAL A 131 5.56 -5.34 -1.25
N ASP A 132 5.18 -4.53 -0.26
CA ASP A 132 4.67 -3.18 -0.43
C ASP A 132 5.75 -2.19 -0.03
N MET A 133 6.14 -1.31 -0.95
CA MET A 133 7.13 -0.28 -0.70
C MET A 133 6.48 1.10 -0.78
N THR A 134 6.72 1.91 0.24
CA THR A 134 6.14 3.25 0.33
C THR A 134 7.21 4.30 0.61
N PHE A 135 6.97 5.50 0.09
CA PHE A 135 7.69 6.72 0.40
C PHE A 135 6.67 7.76 0.85
N SER A 136 6.87 8.35 2.04
CA SER A 136 5.91 9.32 2.60
C SER A 136 4.46 8.79 2.65
N ARG A 137 4.31 7.50 3.02
CA ARG A 137 3.04 6.74 3.02
C ARG A 137 2.32 6.65 1.67
N GLN A 138 3.02 6.95 0.57
CA GLN A 138 2.52 6.74 -0.79
C GLN A 138 3.22 5.53 -1.40
N PRO A 139 2.50 4.66 -2.14
CA PRO A 139 3.15 3.56 -2.85
C PRO A 139 4.14 4.11 -3.88
N VAL A 140 5.31 3.50 -3.99
CA VAL A 140 6.33 3.89 -4.99
C VAL A 140 6.12 3.22 -6.35
N THR A 141 5.26 2.21 -6.41
CA THR A 141 4.92 1.46 -7.62
C THR A 141 3.42 1.14 -7.61
N ASP A 142 2.77 1.23 -8.76
CA ASP A 142 1.38 0.81 -8.94
C ASP A 142 1.24 -0.72 -8.87
N LYS A 143 2.32 -1.44 -9.18
CA LYS A 143 2.36 -2.90 -9.16
C LYS A 143 2.98 -3.40 -7.87
N LYS A 144 2.36 -4.45 -7.31
CA LYS A 144 2.91 -5.19 -6.17
C LYS A 144 4.27 -5.81 -6.54
N ILE A 145 5.24 -5.68 -5.65
CA ILE A 145 6.57 -6.27 -5.81
C ILE A 145 6.46 -7.72 -5.35
N LYS A 146 7.03 -8.69 -6.08
CA LYS A 146 6.99 -10.08 -5.63
C LYS A 146 7.91 -10.26 -4.42
N LEU A 147 7.61 -11.24 -3.59
CA LEU A 147 8.47 -11.67 -2.50
C LEU A 147 9.76 -12.33 -3.02
N ASN A 148 10.70 -11.50 -3.46
CA ASN A 148 12.01 -11.90 -3.98
C ASN A 148 13.02 -10.77 -3.71
N VAL A 149 14.15 -11.10 -3.11
CA VAL A 149 15.16 -10.14 -2.65
C VAL A 149 15.64 -9.23 -3.79
N GLU A 150 16.02 -9.80 -4.92
CA GLU A 150 16.51 -9.04 -6.08
C GLU A 150 15.45 -8.07 -6.63
N GLN A 151 14.19 -8.51 -6.69
CA GLN A 151 13.09 -7.65 -7.16
C GLN A 151 12.81 -6.50 -6.20
N VAL A 152 12.92 -6.71 -4.89
CA VAL A 152 12.77 -5.65 -3.89
C VAL A 152 13.92 -4.65 -3.97
N VAL A 153 15.17 -5.12 -4.05
CA VAL A 153 16.34 -4.25 -4.22
C VAL A 153 16.23 -3.43 -5.50
N SER A 154 15.89 -4.07 -6.62
CA SER A 154 15.73 -3.39 -7.92
C SER A 154 14.60 -2.36 -7.90
N ALA A 155 13.48 -2.67 -7.23
CA ALA A 155 12.38 -1.72 -7.06
C ALA A 155 12.79 -0.52 -6.20
N TYR A 156 13.56 -0.74 -5.14
CA TYR A 156 14.11 0.33 -4.30
C TYR A 156 15.07 1.23 -5.09
N GLU A 157 16.05 0.65 -5.80
CA GLU A 157 17.03 1.43 -6.58
C GLU A 157 16.34 2.31 -7.62
N ARG A 158 15.30 1.79 -8.28
CA ARG A 158 14.48 2.56 -9.22
C ARG A 158 13.74 3.70 -8.53
N ALA A 159 13.04 3.41 -7.44
CA ALA A 159 12.27 4.40 -6.70
C ALA A 159 13.18 5.51 -6.13
N ARG A 160 14.35 5.16 -5.59
CA ARG A 160 15.35 6.11 -5.11
C ARG A 160 15.84 7.02 -6.22
N ARG A 161 16.15 6.48 -7.40
CA ARG A 161 16.58 7.27 -8.56
C ARG A 161 15.49 8.22 -9.05
N GLU A 162 14.26 7.74 -9.15
CA GLU A 162 13.13 8.51 -9.68
C GLU A 162 12.68 9.63 -8.71
N ILE A 163 12.69 9.34 -7.41
CA ILE A 163 12.16 10.23 -6.37
C ILE A 163 13.26 11.12 -5.78
N CYS A 164 14.35 10.52 -5.30
CA CYS A 164 15.33 11.19 -4.45
C CYS A 164 16.51 11.79 -5.22
N GLU A 165 16.97 11.15 -6.30
CA GLU A 165 18.16 11.57 -7.06
C GLU A 165 17.83 12.58 -8.18
N ARG A 166 16.57 13.01 -8.28
CA ARG A 166 16.12 13.98 -9.26
C ARG A 166 16.59 15.38 -8.89
N ASN A 167 17.15 16.10 -9.87
CA ASN A 167 17.51 17.51 -9.68
C ASN A 167 16.24 18.38 -9.73
N VAL A 168 16.02 19.18 -8.69
CA VAL A 168 14.84 20.04 -8.54
C VAL A 168 15.32 21.46 -8.25
N ASP A 169 14.93 22.40 -9.10
CA ASP A 169 15.08 23.82 -8.80
C ASP A 169 14.01 24.22 -7.76
N LEU A 170 14.47 24.36 -6.52
CA LEU A 170 13.60 24.71 -5.38
C LEU A 170 12.99 26.11 -5.52
N ASN A 171 13.67 27.06 -6.16
CA ASN A 171 13.13 28.40 -6.36
C ASN A 171 12.04 28.39 -7.43
N ALA A 172 12.26 27.66 -8.53
CA ALA A 172 11.24 27.46 -9.55
C ALA A 172 10.00 26.76 -8.95
N LEU A 173 10.20 25.69 -8.17
CA LEU A 173 9.14 24.99 -7.46
C LEU A 173 8.33 25.93 -6.54
N LEU A 174 8.97 26.82 -5.79
CA LEU A 174 8.27 27.80 -4.96
C LEU A 174 7.41 28.75 -5.80
N GLY A 175 7.93 29.22 -6.93
CA GLY A 175 7.17 30.07 -7.85
C GLY A 175 5.95 29.37 -8.42
N GLU A 176 6.11 28.11 -8.85
CA GLU A 176 5.01 27.27 -9.34
C GLU A 176 3.97 26.98 -8.25
N LEU A 177 4.41 26.72 -7.01
CA LEU A 177 3.54 26.54 -5.84
C LEU A 177 2.75 27.80 -5.53
N PHE A 178 3.38 28.97 -5.60
CA PHE A 178 2.70 30.25 -5.40
C PHE A 178 1.66 30.51 -6.50
N GLU A 179 1.97 30.20 -7.76
CA GLU A 179 1.00 30.28 -8.86
C GLU A 179 -0.18 29.33 -8.62
N ALA A 180 0.09 28.07 -8.27
CA ALA A 180 -0.95 27.07 -7.98
C ALA A 180 -1.84 27.51 -6.80
N TYR A 181 -1.26 28.04 -5.73
CA TYR A 181 -1.98 28.62 -4.60
C TYR A 181 -2.91 29.76 -5.05
N ASN A 182 -2.42 30.69 -5.86
CA ASN A 182 -3.23 31.80 -6.37
C ASN A 182 -4.38 31.32 -7.27
N ARG A 183 -4.19 30.25 -8.05
CA ARG A 183 -5.28 29.63 -8.84
C ARG A 183 -6.38 29.08 -7.94
N VAL A 184 -6.02 28.35 -6.87
CA VAL A 184 -7.00 27.84 -5.89
C VAL A 184 -7.77 28.98 -5.22
N LEU A 185 -7.08 30.05 -4.84
CA LEU A 185 -7.73 31.23 -4.26
C LEU A 185 -8.71 31.89 -5.23
N LYS A 186 -8.32 32.06 -6.50
CA LYS A 186 -9.19 32.63 -7.53
C LYS A 186 -10.43 31.77 -7.79
N LEU A 187 -10.28 30.44 -7.82
CA LEU A 187 -11.40 29.51 -8.00
C LEU A 187 -12.39 29.51 -6.82
N SER A 188 -11.94 29.94 -5.64
CA SER A 188 -12.74 29.99 -4.41
C SER A 188 -13.09 31.40 -3.94
N ASP A 189 -12.77 32.43 -4.74
CA ASP A 189 -12.96 33.85 -4.45
C ASP A 189 -12.42 34.29 -3.07
N LYS A 190 -11.18 33.88 -2.76
CA LYS A 190 -10.52 34.15 -1.47
C LYS A 190 -9.30 35.06 -1.63
N PRO A 191 -9.00 35.91 -0.63
CA PRO A 191 -7.81 36.75 -0.66
C PRO A 191 -6.52 35.97 -0.34
N VAL A 192 -5.38 36.51 -0.78
CA VAL A 192 -4.03 36.03 -0.43
C VAL A 192 -3.84 36.02 1.08
N GLY A 193 -3.21 34.96 1.61
CA GLY A 193 -3.08 34.71 3.04
C GLY A 193 -4.09 33.68 3.57
N THR A 194 -5.14 33.37 2.81
CA THR A 194 -6.13 32.36 3.21
C THR A 194 -5.54 30.95 3.14
N ARG A 195 -5.86 30.10 4.13
CA ARG A 195 -5.50 28.68 4.13
C ARG A 195 -6.26 27.92 3.05
N THR A 196 -5.53 27.21 2.19
CA THR A 196 -6.10 26.30 1.19
C THR A 196 -5.74 24.86 1.53
N ILE A 197 -6.49 23.90 0.98
CA ILE A 197 -6.20 22.47 1.16
C ILE A 197 -4.97 22.12 0.31
N ILE A 198 -3.99 21.42 0.89
CA ILE A 198 -2.74 21.09 0.20
C ILE A 198 -2.98 20.24 -1.05
N VAL A 199 -3.98 19.35 -1.01
CA VAL A 199 -4.34 18.48 -2.13
C VAL A 199 -4.87 19.29 -3.32
N ASP A 200 -5.61 20.37 -3.07
CA ASP A 200 -6.09 21.26 -4.13
C ASP A 200 -4.94 22.06 -4.73
N CYS A 201 -4.01 22.56 -3.91
CA CYS A 201 -2.78 23.20 -4.41
C CYS A 201 -1.92 22.24 -5.22
N TYR A 202 -1.80 20.98 -4.81
CA TYR A 202 -1.09 19.95 -5.57
C TYR A 202 -1.74 19.69 -6.94
N ARG A 203 -3.07 19.60 -7.01
CA ARG A 203 -3.80 19.44 -8.28
C ARG A 203 -3.55 20.62 -9.22
N GLU A 204 -3.60 21.85 -8.71
CA GLU A 204 -3.29 23.03 -9.51
C GLU A 204 -1.82 23.11 -9.90
N LEU A 205 -0.90 22.65 -9.04
CA LEU A 205 0.53 22.57 -9.34
C LEU A 205 0.80 21.65 -10.53
N ILE A 206 0.12 20.49 -10.60
CA ILE A 206 0.19 19.61 -11.77
C ILE A 206 -0.18 20.39 -13.03
N MET A 207 -1.25 21.19 -12.98
CA MET A 207 -1.72 21.98 -14.12
C MET A 207 -0.76 23.13 -14.49
N VAL A 208 -0.13 23.76 -13.49
CA VAL A 208 0.93 24.77 -13.70
C VAL A 208 2.13 24.13 -14.41
N ARG A 209 2.52 22.91 -14.04
CA ARG A 209 3.67 22.21 -14.64
C ARG A 209 3.42 21.66 -16.05
N GLN A 210 2.18 21.61 -16.51
CA GLN A 210 1.90 21.09 -17.85
C GLN A 210 2.52 21.95 -18.95
N PRO A 211 3.13 21.32 -19.99
CA PRO A 211 3.76 22.05 -21.08
C PRO A 211 2.73 22.79 -21.94
N ALA A 212 3.18 23.80 -22.68
CA ALA A 212 2.31 24.57 -23.57
C ALA A 212 1.58 23.69 -24.62
N SER A 213 2.20 22.59 -25.05
CA SER A 213 1.61 21.60 -25.96
C SER A 213 0.39 20.90 -25.37
N PHE A 214 0.39 20.62 -24.07
CA PHE A 214 -0.77 20.08 -23.35
C PHE A 214 -1.86 21.14 -23.20
N ARG A 215 -1.50 22.38 -22.84
CA ARG A 215 -2.47 23.46 -22.64
C ARG A 215 -3.24 23.83 -23.92
N LYS A 216 -2.58 23.79 -25.08
CA LYS A 216 -3.22 24.03 -26.39
C LYS A 216 -4.10 22.87 -26.85
N THR A 217 -3.71 21.64 -26.54
CA THR A 217 -4.43 20.43 -26.98
C THR A 217 -4.32 19.35 -25.90
N PRO A 218 -5.20 19.39 -24.89
CA PRO A 218 -5.16 18.45 -23.78
C PRO A 218 -5.35 17.02 -24.26
N SER A 219 -4.44 16.13 -23.89
CA SER A 219 -4.55 14.69 -24.17
C SER A 219 -3.72 13.90 -23.18
N LYS A 220 -4.12 12.64 -22.94
CA LYS A 220 -3.41 11.75 -22.01
C LYS A 220 -1.94 11.54 -22.39
N GLN A 221 -1.63 11.51 -23.69
CA GLN A 221 -0.26 11.33 -24.19
C GLN A 221 0.65 12.54 -23.95
N LYS A 222 0.08 13.75 -23.85
CA LYS A 222 0.84 14.99 -23.62
C LYS A 222 0.89 15.39 -22.14
N PHE A 223 0.18 14.66 -21.29
CA PHE A 223 0.15 14.91 -19.86
C PHE A 223 1.48 14.48 -19.24
N ILE A 224 2.15 15.40 -18.56
CA ILE A 224 3.34 15.09 -17.77
C ILE A 224 2.88 14.83 -16.35
N ASP A 225 3.10 13.60 -15.88
CA ASP A 225 2.73 13.22 -14.53
C ASP A 225 3.67 13.86 -13.49
N TYR A 226 3.12 14.14 -12.32
CA TYR A 226 3.86 14.61 -11.17
C TYR A 226 3.33 13.91 -9.92
N PRO A 227 3.83 12.69 -9.63
CA PRO A 227 3.33 11.86 -8.55
C PRO A 227 3.42 12.50 -7.16
N LYS A 228 2.56 12.05 -6.24
CA LYS A 228 2.59 12.50 -4.83
C LYS A 228 3.93 12.21 -4.14
N THR A 229 4.63 11.15 -4.54
CA THR A 229 5.98 10.83 -4.04
C THR A 229 6.98 11.91 -4.41
N HIS A 230 6.95 12.41 -5.65
CA HIS A 230 7.79 13.52 -6.09
C HIS A 230 7.45 14.79 -5.33
N PHE A 231 6.16 15.12 -5.21
CA PHE A 231 5.73 16.26 -4.41
C PHE A 231 6.20 16.19 -2.96
N ALA A 232 6.05 15.03 -2.31
CA ALA A 232 6.47 14.86 -0.93
C ALA A 232 7.98 15.04 -0.75
N HIS A 233 8.80 14.48 -1.66
CA HIS A 233 10.25 14.66 -1.62
C HIS A 233 10.65 16.12 -1.87
N ASP A 234 10.06 16.76 -2.88
CA ASP A 234 10.35 18.15 -3.25
C ASP A 234 9.98 19.11 -2.10
N MET A 235 8.84 18.88 -1.43
CA MET A 235 8.45 19.62 -0.23
C MET A 235 9.38 19.37 0.97
N MET A 236 9.89 18.15 1.12
CA MET A 236 10.90 17.83 2.15
C MET A 236 12.21 18.59 1.87
N GLN A 237 12.66 18.66 0.61
CA GLN A 237 13.85 19.42 0.22
C GLN A 237 13.66 20.93 0.47
N LEU A 238 12.48 21.49 0.15
CA LEU A 238 12.13 22.88 0.48
C LEU A 238 12.18 23.17 1.98
N ARG A 239 11.67 22.26 2.81
CA ARG A 239 11.74 22.41 4.27
C ARG A 239 13.18 22.37 4.76
N ARG A 240 14.01 21.47 4.22
CA ARG A 240 15.42 21.32 4.59
C ARG A 240 16.27 22.51 4.16
N SER A 241 15.96 23.13 3.01
CA SER A 241 16.71 24.31 2.53
C SER A 241 16.47 25.56 3.38
N GLN A 242 15.41 25.58 4.20
CA GLN A 242 14.94 26.75 4.98
C GLN A 242 14.59 27.99 4.13
N ASN A 243 14.73 27.92 2.80
CA ASN A 243 14.37 28.97 1.89
C ASN A 243 12.92 28.74 1.41
N MET A 244 11.97 29.28 2.15
CA MET A 244 10.52 29.17 1.87
C MET A 244 9.91 30.52 1.47
N MET A 245 10.73 31.42 0.93
CA MET A 245 10.36 32.78 0.54
C MET A 245 10.25 32.91 -0.97
N TYR A 246 9.16 33.49 -1.45
CA TYR A 246 8.97 33.83 -2.85
C TYR A 246 8.27 35.18 -2.98
N GLN A 247 8.90 36.14 -3.66
CA GLN A 247 8.36 37.48 -3.90
C GLN A 247 7.83 38.19 -2.63
N GLY A 248 8.56 38.08 -1.51
CA GLY A 248 8.13 38.67 -0.22
C GLY A 248 6.99 37.93 0.47
N HIS A 249 6.62 36.74 -0.02
CA HIS A 249 5.65 35.84 0.63
C HIS A 249 6.34 34.60 1.17
N ARG A 250 6.01 34.23 2.41
CA ARG A 250 6.47 33.01 3.06
C ARG A 250 5.47 31.88 2.86
N LEU A 251 5.95 30.73 2.42
CA LEU A 251 5.20 29.48 2.40
C LEU A 251 5.03 28.95 3.83
N ASN A 252 3.79 28.66 4.20
CA ASN A 252 3.42 28.08 5.48
C ASN A 252 2.61 26.80 5.27
N LEU A 253 2.79 25.84 6.17
CA LEU A 253 2.16 24.52 6.11
C LEU A 253 1.41 24.27 7.43
N GLY A 254 0.10 24.05 7.34
CA GLY A 254 -0.74 23.74 8.48
C GLY A 254 -0.92 22.23 8.64
N THR A 255 -0.59 21.71 9.82
CA THR A 255 -0.77 20.29 10.17
C THR A 255 -2.25 19.94 10.26
N ALA A 256 -2.59 18.71 9.86
CA ALA A 256 -3.91 18.13 10.05
C ALA A 256 -4.14 17.81 11.54
N THR A 257 -5.38 17.93 12.00
CA THR A 257 -5.80 17.28 13.26
C THR A 257 -5.88 15.76 13.06
N ILE A 258 -5.86 15.00 14.17
CA ILE A 258 -5.83 13.52 14.16
C ILE A 258 -6.94 12.95 13.27
N ASP A 259 -8.15 13.50 13.34
CA ASP A 259 -9.32 13.03 12.58
C ASP A 259 -9.23 13.27 11.06
N VAL A 260 -8.40 14.22 10.62
CA VAL A 260 -8.26 14.60 9.20
C VAL A 260 -6.98 14.00 8.58
N GLY A 261 -6.01 13.58 9.39
CA GLY A 261 -4.77 12.97 8.92
C GLY A 261 -4.99 11.69 8.10
N SER A 262 -6.08 10.97 8.33
CA SER A 262 -6.43 9.77 7.56
C SER A 262 -7.10 10.07 6.20
N ASP A 263 -7.59 11.29 5.98
CA ASP A 263 -8.27 11.67 4.73
C ASP A 263 -7.27 12.10 3.65
N SER A 264 -6.88 11.12 2.82
CA SER A 264 -5.97 11.32 1.68
C SER A 264 -6.49 12.27 0.59
N ALA A 265 -7.77 12.65 0.62
CA ALA A 265 -8.35 13.65 -0.27
C ALA A 265 -8.09 15.08 0.22
N ARG A 266 -7.73 15.26 1.49
CA ARG A 266 -7.55 16.58 2.12
C ARG A 266 -6.18 16.78 2.74
N ALA A 267 -5.48 15.71 3.08
CA ALA A 267 -4.17 15.77 3.70
C ALA A 267 -3.12 15.00 2.89
N MET A 268 -1.87 15.43 3.02
CA MET A 268 -0.70 14.70 2.53
C MET A 268 0.27 14.48 3.66
N PHE A 269 0.74 13.24 3.82
CA PHE A 269 1.85 12.97 4.72
C PHE A 269 3.13 13.48 4.08
N LEU A 270 3.85 14.36 4.78
CA LEU A 270 5.19 14.79 4.40
C LEU A 270 6.19 14.18 5.38
N ALA A 271 6.97 13.23 4.88
CA ALA A 271 8.05 12.59 5.62
C ALA A 271 9.12 13.61 6.03
N THR A 272 9.56 13.53 7.29
CA THR A 272 10.82 14.11 7.76
C THR A 272 11.93 13.06 7.79
N ASP A 273 11.53 11.81 8.04
CA ASP A 273 12.31 10.57 7.99
C ASP A 273 11.39 9.42 7.49
N ALA A 274 11.87 8.18 7.36
CA ALA A 274 11.08 7.06 6.84
C ALA A 274 9.74 6.83 7.57
N ASN A 275 9.78 6.84 8.90
CA ASN A 275 8.60 6.62 9.76
C ASN A 275 8.13 7.89 10.47
N GLU A 276 8.85 9.00 10.31
CA GLU A 276 8.51 10.28 10.91
C GLU A 276 7.98 11.26 9.89
N GLY A 277 7.05 12.09 10.31
CA GLY A 277 6.49 13.12 9.46
C GLY A 277 5.17 13.60 10.00
N GLN A 278 4.53 14.45 9.21
CA GLN A 278 3.27 15.07 9.62
C GLN A 278 2.31 15.06 8.44
N PHE A 279 1.04 14.79 8.75
CA PHE A 279 -0.03 15.09 7.82
C PHE A 279 -0.20 16.60 7.73
N ILE A 280 -0.01 17.13 6.53
CA ILE A 280 -0.26 18.52 6.20
C ILE A 280 -1.62 18.58 5.54
N GLN A 281 -2.50 19.40 6.08
CA GLN A 281 -3.82 19.65 5.53
C GLN A 281 -3.82 20.95 4.72
N HIS A 282 -3.08 21.96 5.20
CA HIS A 282 -3.15 23.30 4.66
C HIS A 282 -1.82 23.79 4.10
N LEU A 283 -1.91 24.55 3.01
CA LEU A 283 -0.82 25.30 2.41
C LEU A 283 -1.29 26.75 2.25
N TYR A 284 -0.42 27.72 2.54
CA TYR A 284 -0.73 29.15 2.33
C TYR A 284 0.51 30.01 2.30
N PHE A 285 0.37 31.19 1.70
CA PHE A 285 1.43 32.19 1.62
C PHE A 285 1.05 33.45 2.39
N THR A 286 1.93 33.91 3.28
CA THR A 286 1.75 35.16 4.04
C THR A 286 2.79 36.17 3.61
N LYS A 287 2.41 37.44 3.45
CA LYS A 287 3.38 38.51 3.21
C LYS A 287 4.30 38.64 4.43
N GLU A 288 5.60 38.62 4.21
CA GLU A 288 6.58 38.91 5.27
C GLU A 288 6.56 40.42 5.55
N LYS A 289 6.56 40.77 6.84
CA LYS A 289 6.51 42.15 7.29
C LYS A 289 7.88 42.80 7.24
#